data_AF-A0A0B1TU72-F1
#
_entry.id   AF-A0A0B1TU72-F1
#
_cell.length_a   1.000
_cell.length_b   1.000
_cell.length_c   1.000
_cell.angle_alpha   90.00
_cell.angle_beta   90.00
_cell.angle_gamma   90.00
#
_symmetry.space_group_name_H-M   'P 1'
#
loop_
_entity.id
_entity.type
_entity.pdbx_description
1 polymer ?
#
loop_
_entity_poly.entity_id
_entity_poly.type
_entity_poly.pdbx_seq_one_letter_code
_entity_poly.pdbx_strand_id
1 'polypeptide(L)'
;MLLIACLLVATQAAAQDTCKLYTIDFAQGAPDISYAVTAKGNTIGKVVPFKGEGPKPRQITVCIEPKAAVFFEKNAFAYVFNGSIAILTLWPSATKLQENASIKGFTSLLDALAYAAQTIPQIVEETLRELLVKVLNAVFGTPAGTQANPAHPV
;
A
#
# COMPACT_ATOMS: atom_id res chain seq x y z
N MET A 1 28.63 13.19 54.34
CA MET A 1 27.30 13.17 53.70
C MET A 1 27.50 13.35 52.20
N LEU A 2 27.04 12.38 51.42
CA LEU A 2 27.19 12.27 49.96
C LEU A 2 26.35 13.33 49.22
N LEU A 3 26.91 13.95 48.18
CA LEU A 3 26.18 14.62 47.11
C LEU A 3 26.41 13.82 45.82
N ILE A 4 25.46 12.94 45.50
CA ILE A 4 25.46 12.14 44.27
C ILE A 4 24.97 13.05 43.14
N ALA A 5 25.90 13.46 42.28
CA ALA A 5 25.58 14.06 41.00
C ALA A 5 24.92 13.00 40.10
N CYS A 6 23.59 13.07 39.95
CA CYS A 6 22.87 12.30 38.94
C CYS A 6 23.20 12.84 37.55
N LEU A 7 24.25 12.27 36.94
CA LEU A 7 24.45 12.28 35.50
C LEU A 7 23.36 11.39 34.86
N LEU A 8 22.18 11.98 34.67
CA LEU A 8 21.19 11.44 33.74
C LEU A 8 21.72 11.66 32.32
N VAL A 9 22.59 10.75 31.90
CA VAL A 9 22.84 10.53 30.48
C VAL A 9 21.52 10.00 29.92
N ALA A 10 20.70 10.91 29.39
CA ALA A 10 19.64 10.57 28.49
C ALA A 10 20.29 10.00 27.22
N THR A 11 20.63 8.72 27.24
CA THR A 11 20.71 7.93 26.03
C THR A 11 19.32 7.99 25.43
N GLN A 12 19.10 8.96 24.53
CA GLN A 12 18.05 8.85 23.53
C GLN A 12 18.34 7.54 22.82
N ALA A 13 17.64 6.49 23.25
CA ALA A 13 17.53 5.28 22.48
C ALA A 13 17.07 5.73 21.10
N ALA A 14 17.97 5.65 20.12
CA ALA A 14 17.61 5.75 18.73
C ALA A 14 16.54 4.67 18.53
N ALA A 15 15.26 5.08 18.55
CA ALA A 15 14.18 4.23 18.12
C ALA A 15 14.55 3.83 16.70
N GLN A 16 15.00 2.60 16.52
CA GLN A 16 15.25 2.05 15.20
C GLN A 16 13.93 2.20 14.44
N ASP A 17 13.97 3.10 13.45
CA ASP A 17 12.97 3.40 12.43
C ASP A 17 12.57 2.07 11.74
N THR A 18 11.75 1.26 12.41
CA THR A 18 11.18 0.02 11.86
C THR A 18 9.97 0.42 11.04
N CYS A 19 10.19 1.07 9.90
CA CYS A 19 9.13 1.33 8.95
C CYS A 19 9.02 0.19 7.93
N LYS A 20 7.82 0.01 7.39
CA LYS A 20 7.58 -0.89 6.26
C LYS A 20 7.78 -0.13 4.96
N LEU A 21 8.47 -0.76 4.02
CA LEU A 21 8.74 -0.18 2.71
C LEU A 21 7.62 -0.52 1.73
N TYR A 22 7.19 0.47 0.96
CA TYR A 22 6.28 0.31 -0.16
C TYR A 22 6.75 1.12 -1.35
N THR A 23 6.24 0.80 -2.54
CA THR A 23 6.56 1.52 -3.77
C THR A 23 5.34 2.28 -4.27
N ILE A 24 5.56 3.49 -4.77
CA ILE A 24 4.54 4.26 -5.49
C ILE A 24 5.01 4.44 -6.93
N ASP A 25 4.25 3.88 -7.88
CA ASP A 25 4.53 3.96 -9.32
C ASP A 25 3.74 5.09 -9.96
N PHE A 26 4.41 6.20 -10.26
CA PHE A 26 3.77 7.37 -10.86
C PHE A 26 3.59 7.22 -12.36
N ALA A 27 2.37 7.43 -12.88
CA ALA A 27 2.12 7.29 -14.31
C ALA A 27 2.96 8.23 -15.19
N GLN A 28 3.21 9.46 -14.72
CA GLN A 28 3.87 10.55 -15.48
C GLN A 28 5.24 10.96 -14.92
N GLY A 29 5.82 10.14 -14.04
CA GLY A 29 7.07 10.46 -13.34
C GLY A 29 6.82 10.93 -11.90
N ALA A 30 7.78 10.62 -11.03
CA ALA A 30 7.68 10.96 -9.62
C ALA A 30 7.94 12.44 -9.36
N PRO A 31 7.28 13.04 -8.37
CA PRO A 31 7.42 14.46 -8.09
C PRO A 31 8.79 14.78 -7.46
N ASP A 32 9.28 16.00 -7.68
CA ASP A 32 10.69 16.36 -7.41
C ASP A 32 11.03 16.63 -5.93
N ILE A 33 10.03 16.76 -5.07
CA ILE A 33 10.22 17.26 -3.70
C ILE A 33 10.20 16.10 -2.70
N SER A 34 10.89 16.24 -1.56
CA SER A 34 10.72 15.31 -0.45
C SER A 34 9.33 15.51 0.16
N TYR A 35 8.45 14.54 -0.05
CA TYR A 35 7.07 14.60 0.43
C TYR A 35 6.89 13.81 1.74
N ALA A 36 6.10 14.39 2.65
CA ALA A 36 5.45 13.59 3.68
C ALA A 36 4.40 12.69 3.02
N VAL A 37 4.26 11.46 3.52
CA VAL A 37 3.19 10.55 3.08
C VAL A 37 2.06 10.63 4.09
N THR A 38 0.85 10.89 3.63
CA THR A 38 -0.33 11.11 4.49
C THR A 38 -1.44 10.11 4.18
N ALA A 39 -2.25 9.78 5.19
CA ALA A 39 -3.51 9.07 5.02
C ALA A 39 -4.53 9.67 5.98
N LYS A 40 -5.75 9.92 5.48
CA LYS A 40 -6.83 10.59 6.25
C LYS A 40 -6.36 11.89 6.92
N GLY A 41 -5.52 12.67 6.23
CA GLY A 41 -4.96 13.93 6.72
C GLY A 41 -3.82 13.83 7.73
N ASN A 42 -3.43 12.62 8.16
CA ASN A 42 -2.33 12.41 9.10
C ASN A 42 -1.07 11.96 8.36
N THR A 43 0.09 12.47 8.77
CA THR A 43 1.38 11.93 8.32
C THR A 43 1.56 10.51 8.85
N ILE A 44 1.88 9.58 7.94
CA ILE A 44 2.05 8.16 8.23
C ILE A 44 3.42 7.63 7.77
N GLY A 45 4.22 8.48 7.15
CA GLY A 45 5.49 8.07 6.57
C GLY A 45 6.18 9.18 5.78
N LYS A 46 7.27 8.80 5.13
CA LYS A 46 8.14 9.70 4.37
C LYS A 46 8.64 9.01 3.10
N VAL A 47 8.89 9.79 2.06
CA VAL A 47 9.61 9.30 0.87
C VAL A 47 11.05 8.97 1.25
N VAL A 48 11.54 7.81 0.83
CA VAL A 48 12.94 7.43 1.00
C VAL A 48 13.77 8.18 -0.05
N PRO A 49 14.83 8.92 0.34
CA PRO A 49 15.65 9.65 -0.61
C PRO A 49 16.26 8.73 -1.66
N PHE A 50 16.10 9.08 -2.94
CA PHE A 50 16.79 8.41 -4.03
C PHE A 50 18.29 8.76 -3.97
N LYS A 51 19.15 7.73 -3.97
CA LYS A 51 20.62 7.87 -3.83
C LYS A 51 21.38 7.77 -5.16
N GLY A 52 20.69 7.73 -6.29
CA GLY A 52 21.33 7.62 -7.61
C GLY A 52 21.62 8.97 -8.26
N GLU A 53 22.72 9.04 -9.02
CA GLU A 53 22.98 10.13 -9.96
C GLU A 53 22.22 9.82 -11.26
N GLY A 54 21.10 10.51 -11.51
CA GLY A 54 20.28 10.27 -12.69
C GLY A 54 18.90 10.92 -12.63
N PRO A 55 18.12 10.86 -13.73
CA PRO A 55 16.75 11.34 -13.73
C PRO A 55 15.94 10.57 -12.68
N LYS A 56 15.01 11.26 -12.01
CA LYS A 56 14.24 10.63 -10.94
C LYS A 56 13.45 9.43 -11.47
N PRO A 57 13.44 8.33 -10.71
CA PRO A 57 12.70 7.15 -11.12
C PRO A 57 11.21 7.45 -11.12
N ARG A 58 10.50 6.81 -12.05
CA ARG A 58 9.04 6.76 -12.08
C ARG A 58 8.44 6.16 -10.79
N GLN A 59 9.22 5.28 -10.14
CA GLN A 59 8.86 4.60 -8.91
C GLN A 59 9.64 5.19 -7.75
N ILE A 60 8.96 5.53 -6.67
CA ILE A 60 9.60 5.95 -5.42
C ILE A 60 9.31 4.94 -4.32
N THR A 61 10.27 4.80 -3.42
CA THR A 61 10.09 4.03 -2.20
C THR A 61 9.62 4.94 -1.08
N VAL A 62 8.62 4.50 -0.33
CA VAL A 62 8.11 5.17 0.86
C VAL A 62 8.31 4.30 2.09
N CYS A 63 8.68 4.94 3.19
CA CYS A 63 8.88 4.37 4.50
C CYS A 63 7.66 4.71 5.35
N ILE A 64 6.86 3.70 5.69
CA ILE A 64 5.55 3.82 6.32
C ILE A 64 5.57 3.23 7.73
N GLU A 65 4.98 3.92 8.68
CA GLU A 65 4.85 3.43 10.05
C GLU A 65 4.11 2.06 10.07
N PRO A 66 4.56 1.06 10.85
CA PRO A 66 3.95 -0.28 10.83
C PRO A 66 2.45 -0.29 11.10
N LYS A 67 1.98 0.57 12.01
CA LYS A 67 0.55 0.73 12.34
C LYS A 67 -0.27 1.31 11.17
N ALA A 68 0.37 2.02 10.24
CA ALA A 68 -0.25 2.63 9.08
C ALA A 68 -0.18 1.74 7.82
N ALA A 69 0.50 0.59 7.87
CA ALA A 69 0.56 -0.38 6.79
C ALA A 69 -0.84 -0.85 6.30
N VAL A 70 -1.85 -0.74 7.15
CA VAL A 70 -3.25 -1.07 6.83
C VAL A 70 -3.81 -0.25 5.65
N PHE A 71 -3.25 0.93 5.37
CA PHE A 71 -3.64 1.79 4.25
C PHE A 71 -3.06 1.33 2.90
N PHE A 72 -2.10 0.40 2.90
CA PHE A 72 -1.56 -0.21 1.68
C PHE A 72 -2.30 -1.53 1.40
N GLU A 73 -3.33 -1.45 0.56
CA GLU A 73 -4.20 -2.56 0.18
C GLU A 73 -4.46 -2.57 -1.33
N LYS A 74 -5.03 -3.66 -1.87
CA LYS A 74 -5.21 -3.87 -3.33
C LYS A 74 -5.80 -2.66 -4.08
N ASN A 75 -6.73 -1.94 -3.46
CA ASN A 75 -7.47 -0.83 -4.06
C ASN A 75 -6.95 0.55 -3.63
N ALA A 76 -5.77 0.60 -3.01
CA ALA A 76 -5.12 1.85 -2.63
C ALA A 76 -4.38 2.47 -3.82
N PHE A 77 -4.36 3.79 -3.85
CA PHE A 77 -3.59 4.60 -4.77
C PHE A 77 -3.09 5.85 -4.04
N ALA A 78 -2.11 6.51 -4.64
CA ALA A 78 -1.49 7.70 -4.09
C ALA A 78 -1.64 8.88 -5.04
N TYR A 79 -1.72 10.09 -4.50
CA TYR A 79 -1.66 11.31 -5.30
C TYR A 79 -0.95 12.44 -4.57
N VAL A 80 -0.35 13.36 -5.32
CA VAL A 80 0.27 14.55 -4.74
C VAL A 80 -0.80 15.60 -4.45
N PHE A 81 -0.80 16.12 -3.22
CA PHE A 81 -1.69 17.18 -2.78
C PHE A 81 -1.06 18.02 -1.67
N ASN A 82 -1.07 19.35 -1.86
CA ASN A 82 -0.60 20.33 -0.88
C ASN A 82 0.77 20.01 -0.25
N GLY A 83 1.77 19.68 -1.06
CA GLY A 83 3.10 19.39 -0.50
C GLY A 83 3.20 18.04 0.22
N SER A 84 2.26 17.12 0.00
CA SER A 84 2.28 15.75 0.53
C SER A 84 1.88 14.72 -0.53
N ILE A 85 2.20 13.45 -0.30
CA ILE A 85 1.65 12.31 -1.04
C ILE A 85 0.53 11.71 -0.20
N ALA A 86 -0.71 11.89 -0.62
CA ALA A 86 -1.88 11.34 0.05
C ALA A 86 -2.20 9.93 -0.46
N ILE A 87 -2.36 8.99 0.46
CA ILE A 87 -2.84 7.63 0.20
C ILE A 87 -4.36 7.61 0.35
N LEU A 88 -5.04 7.08 -0.67
CA LEU A 88 -6.49 6.90 -0.69
C LEU A 88 -6.85 5.48 -1.10
N THR A 89 -7.92 4.94 -0.54
CA THR A 89 -8.51 3.69 -0.99
C THR A 89 -9.83 3.97 -1.69
N LEU A 90 -10.03 3.43 -2.90
CA LEU A 90 -11.31 3.48 -3.59
C LEU A 90 -12.39 2.68 -2.86
N TRP A 91 -12.05 1.46 -2.47
CA TRP A 91 -12.92 0.54 -1.77
C TRP A 91 -12.10 -0.34 -0.82
N PRO A 92 -12.44 -0.41 0.48
CA PRO A 92 -11.70 -1.22 1.44
C PRO A 92 -11.54 -2.66 0.95
N SER A 93 -10.34 -3.22 1.07
CA SER A 93 -10.06 -4.60 0.68
C SER A 93 -9.52 -5.38 1.87
N ALA A 94 -9.96 -6.63 2.02
CA ALA A 94 -9.35 -7.54 2.98
C ALA A 94 -7.90 -7.89 2.57
N THR A 95 -7.55 -7.73 1.30
CA THR A 95 -6.23 -8.03 0.75
C THR A 95 -5.27 -6.87 1.02
N LYS A 96 -4.48 -7.01 2.09
CA LYS A 96 -3.38 -6.10 2.40
C LYS A 96 -2.17 -6.38 1.52
N LEU A 97 -1.50 -5.31 1.12
CA LEU A 97 -0.27 -5.43 0.34
C LEU A 97 0.88 -5.82 1.26
N GLN A 98 1.72 -6.72 0.76
CA GLN A 98 2.96 -7.10 1.41
C GLN A 98 3.99 -5.97 1.31
N GLU A 99 5.02 -6.03 2.14
CA GLU A 99 6.15 -5.10 2.05
C GLU A 99 6.79 -5.16 0.64
N ASN A 100 7.27 -4.01 0.17
CA ASN A 100 7.81 -3.75 -1.17
C ASN A 100 6.79 -3.81 -2.32
N ALA A 101 5.52 -4.11 -2.05
CA ALA A 101 4.46 -4.01 -3.05
C ALA A 101 4.29 -2.57 -3.54
N SER A 102 3.71 -2.43 -4.74
CA SER A 102 3.47 -1.15 -5.37
C SER A 102 1.98 -0.78 -5.41
N ILE A 103 1.73 0.53 -5.29
CA ILE A 103 0.45 1.16 -5.62
C ILE A 103 0.65 2.18 -6.73
N LYS A 104 -0.42 2.52 -7.46
CA LYS A 104 -0.35 3.58 -8.47
C LYS A 104 -0.27 4.95 -7.82
N GLY A 105 0.56 5.82 -8.38
CA GLY A 105 0.75 7.21 -7.99
C GLY A 105 0.33 8.19 -9.09
N PHE A 106 -0.19 9.34 -8.66
CA PHE A 106 -0.60 10.44 -9.54
C PHE A 106 -0.02 11.76 -9.06
N THR A 107 0.37 12.62 -9.98
CA THR A 107 0.91 13.96 -9.67
C THR A 107 -0.18 15.00 -9.39
N SER A 108 -1.43 14.67 -9.68
CA SER A 108 -2.59 15.53 -9.41
C SER A 108 -3.79 14.75 -8.87
N LEU A 109 -4.65 15.42 -8.10
CA LEU A 109 -5.92 14.85 -7.64
C LEU A 109 -6.85 14.54 -8.82
N LEU A 110 -6.84 15.36 -9.87
CA LEU A 110 -7.72 15.16 -11.03
C LEU A 110 -7.40 13.85 -11.77
N ASP A 111 -6.12 13.56 -12.00
CA ASP A 111 -5.71 12.29 -12.63
C ASP A 111 -6.06 11.10 -11.76
N ALA A 112 -5.91 11.26 -10.44
CA ALA A 112 -6.26 10.22 -9.48
C ALA A 112 -7.77 9.93 -9.45
N LEU A 113 -8.60 10.98 -9.56
CA LEU A 113 -10.06 10.84 -9.66
C LEU A 113 -10.50 10.26 -11.02
N ALA A 114 -9.82 10.62 -12.11
CA ALA A 114 -10.07 10.01 -13.42
C ALA A 114 -9.76 8.50 -13.39
N TYR A 115 -8.64 8.11 -12.79
CA TYR A 115 -8.31 6.72 -12.54
C TYR A 115 -9.37 6.02 -11.67
N ALA A 116 -9.76 6.64 -10.56
CA ALA A 116 -10.81 6.14 -9.66
C ALA A 116 -12.10 5.81 -10.42
N ALA A 117 -12.58 6.77 -11.24
CA ALA A 117 -13.81 6.61 -12.02
C ALA A 117 -13.74 5.45 -13.02
N GLN A 118 -12.55 5.18 -13.59
CA GLN A 118 -12.35 4.06 -14.51
C GLN A 118 -12.21 2.71 -13.77
N THR A 119 -11.68 2.70 -12.55
CA THR A 119 -11.40 1.46 -11.80
C THR A 119 -12.58 1.02 -10.93
N ILE A 120 -13.42 1.93 -10.43
CA ILE A 120 -14.59 1.57 -9.59
C ILE A 120 -15.50 0.52 -10.25
N PRO A 121 -15.88 0.62 -11.54
CA PRO A 121 -16.72 -0.38 -12.18
C PRO A 121 -16.11 -1.80 -12.15
N GLN A 122 -14.79 -1.90 -12.36
CA GLN A 122 -14.06 -3.15 -12.32
C GLN A 122 -14.07 -3.76 -10.90
N ILE A 123 -13.84 -2.92 -9.88
CA ILE A 123 -13.90 -3.35 -8.47
C ILE A 123 -15.31 -3.88 -8.12
N VAL A 124 -16.35 -3.20 -8.58
CA VAL A 124 -17.74 -3.62 -8.35
C VAL A 124 -18.02 -4.96 -9.03
N GLU A 125 -17.60 -5.13 -10.28
CA GLU A 125 -17.76 -6.40 -11.01
C GLU A 125 -17.05 -7.56 -10.30
N GLU A 126 -15.79 -7.37 -9.89
CA GLU A 126 -15.02 -8.38 -9.15
C GLU A 126 -15.71 -8.75 -7.84
N THR A 127 -16.16 -7.76 -7.07
CA THR A 127 -16.82 -7.97 -5.77
C THR A 127 -18.14 -8.73 -5.93
N LEU A 128 -18.94 -8.39 -6.93
CA LEU A 128 -20.19 -9.10 -7.24
C LEU A 128 -19.92 -10.53 -7.69
N ARG A 129 -18.90 -10.74 -8.52
CA ARG A 129 -18.49 -12.08 -8.97
C ARG A 129 -18.08 -12.95 -7.78
N GLU A 130 -17.25 -12.43 -6.88
CA GLU A 130 -16.84 -13.15 -5.66
C GLU A 130 -18.04 -13.50 -4.78
N LEU A 131 -18.98 -12.57 -4.62
CA LEU A 131 -20.20 -12.81 -3.85
C LEU A 131 -21.06 -13.92 -4.49
N LEU A 132 -21.28 -13.85 -5.80
CA LEU A 132 -22.03 -14.86 -6.54
C LEU A 132 -21.39 -16.24 -6.42
N VAL A 133 -20.06 -16.34 -6.59
CA VAL A 133 -19.33 -17.60 -6.40
C VAL A 133 -19.51 -18.14 -4.98
N LYS A 134 -19.43 -17.29 -3.95
CA LYS A 134 -19.67 -17.70 -2.56
C LYS A 134 -21.09 -18.22 -2.36
N VAL A 135 -22.10 -17.54 -2.89
CA VAL A 135 -23.50 -17.97 -2.80
C VAL A 135 -23.71 -19.30 -3.54
N LEU A 136 -23.19 -19.43 -4.76
CA LEU A 136 -23.30 -20.66 -5.54
C LEU A 136 -22.64 -21.84 -4.83
N ASN A 137 -21.44 -21.65 -4.29
CA ASN A 137 -20.75 -22.70 -3.51
C ASN A 137 -21.50 -23.05 -2.22
N ALA A 138 -22.16 -22.08 -1.57
CA ALA A 138 -22.95 -22.33 -0.37
C ALA A 138 -24.26 -23.08 -0.67
N VAL A 139 -24.90 -22.80 -1.81
CA VAL A 139 -26.18 -23.42 -2.20
C VAL A 139 -25.99 -24.78 -2.86
N PHE A 140 -25.02 -24.90 -3.75
CA PHE A 140 -24.83 -26.08 -4.60
C PHE A 140 -23.61 -26.93 -4.22
N GLY A 141 -22.83 -26.51 -3.22
CA GLY A 141 -21.55 -27.11 -2.89
C GLY A 141 -20.43 -26.65 -3.84
N THR A 142 -19.19 -26.80 -3.41
CA THR A 142 -18.02 -26.57 -4.27
C THR A 142 -17.95 -27.70 -5.29
N PRO A 143 -17.79 -27.45 -6.61
CA PRO A 143 -17.57 -28.51 -7.57
C PRO A 143 -16.32 -29.29 -7.16
N ALA A 144 -16.51 -30.53 -6.69
CA ALA A 144 -15.40 -31.43 -6.42
C ALA A 144 -14.69 -31.68 -7.76
N GLY A 145 -13.40 -31.38 -7.82
CA GLY A 145 -12.59 -31.55 -9.02
C GLY A 145 -12.74 -32.96 -9.59
N THR A 146 -12.81 -33.01 -10.92
CA THR A 146 -12.71 -34.21 -11.75
C THR A 146 -11.73 -35.20 -11.13
N GLN A 147 -12.25 -36.32 -10.64
CA GLN A 147 -11.45 -37.45 -10.18
C GLN A 147 -10.62 -37.90 -11.38
N ALA A 148 -9.29 -37.73 -11.30
CA ALA A 148 -8.38 -38.30 -12.27
C ALA A 148 -8.61 -39.82 -12.29
N ASN A 149 -9.10 -40.31 -13.42
CA ASN A 149 -9.30 -41.71 -13.72
C ASN A 149 -7.96 -42.45 -13.50
N PRO A 150 -7.84 -43.38 -12.54
CA PRO A 150 -6.61 -44.14 -12.38
C PRO A 150 -6.52 -45.13 -13.53
N ALA A 151 -5.68 -44.81 -14.52
CA ALA A 151 -5.30 -45.73 -15.58
C ALA A 151 -4.89 -47.08 -14.96
N HIS A 152 -5.61 -48.14 -15.31
CA HIS A 152 -5.23 -49.51 -14.99
C HIS A 152 -4.11 -49.95 -15.95
N PRO A 153 -2.98 -50.48 -15.45
CA PRO A 153 -2.00 -51.11 -16.31
C PRO A 153 -2.49 -52.50 -16.75
N VAL A 154 -2.24 -52.80 -18.03
CA VAL A 154 -2.47 -54.10 -18.71
C VAL A 154 -1.44 -55.12 -18.24
#